data_AF-R8B1L1-F1
#
_entry.id   AF-R8B1L1-F1
#
_cell.length_a   1.000
_cell.length_b   1.000
_cell.length_c   1.000
_cell.angle_alpha   90.00
_cell.angle_beta   90.00
_cell.angle_gamma   90.00
#
_symmetry.space_group_name_H-M   'P 1'
#
loop_
_entity.id
_entity.type
_entity.pdbx_description
1 polymer ?
#
loop_
_entity_poly.entity_id
_entity_poly.type
_entity_poly.pdbx_seq_one_letter_code
_entity_poly.pdbx_strand_id
1 'polypeptide(L)' 'MRYIAALLFGLFLAGTVAASQCPALVAKVDSQLESAQLDSATASNIKALRDQGQTLHEQGKHGESVRVLKEALSMFPE' A
#
# COMPACT_ATOMS: atom_id res chain seq x y z
N MET A 1 -39.55 14.08 -8.85
CA MET A 1 -38.75 14.69 -7.75
C MET A 1 -38.40 13.71 -6.62
N ARG A 2 -39.34 12.93 -6.05
CA ARG A 2 -39.06 12.00 -4.91
C ARG A 2 -38.13 10.82 -5.26
N TYR A 3 -38.19 10.31 -6.49
CA TYR A 3 -37.39 9.15 -6.93
C TYR A 3 -35.97 9.51 -7.38
N ILE A 4 -35.70 10.78 -7.69
CA ILE A 4 -34.37 11.26 -8.07
C ILE A 4 -33.46 11.35 -6.83
N ALA A 5 -34.03 11.70 -5.68
CA ALA A 5 -33.31 11.72 -4.40
C ALA A 5 -32.87 10.32 -3.93
N ALA A 6 -33.62 9.26 -4.28
CA ALA A 6 -33.30 7.89 -3.89
C ALA A 6 -32.18 7.26 -4.74
N LEU A 7 -32.00 7.73 -5.98
CA LEU A 7 -31.03 7.16 -6.93
C LEU A 7 -29.60 7.66 -6.70
N LEU A 8 -29.43 8.82 -6.05
CA LEU A 8 -28.11 9.42 -5.77
C LEU A 8 -27.40 8.82 -4.54
N PHE A 9 -28.10 8.04 -3.70
CA PHE A 9 -27.51 7.50 -2.45
C PHE A 9 -26.74 6.18 -2.65
N GLY A 10 -26.89 5.51 -3.80
CA GLY A 10 -26.32 4.17 -4.04
C GLY A 10 -24.88 4.14 -4.54
N LEU A 11 -24.32 5.26 -5.03
CA LEU A 11 -23.05 5.25 -5.77
C LEU A 11 -21.80 5.44 -4.90
N PHE A 12 -21.94 5.68 -3.59
CA PHE A 12 -20.79 6.08 -2.75
C PHE A 12 -20.09 4.93 -2.01
N LEU A 13 -20.57 3.68 -2.11
CA LEU A 13 -20.09 2.57 -1.29
C LEU A 13 -18.96 1.73 -1.91
N ALA A 14 -18.55 1.99 -3.16
CA ALA A 14 -17.54 1.17 -3.85
C ALA A 14 -16.07 1.52 -3.53
N GLY A 15 -15.80 2.61 -2.81
CA GLY A 15 -14.44 3.15 -2.63
C GLY A 15 -13.67 2.69 -1.38
N THR A 16 -14.32 2.05 -0.41
CA THR A 16 -13.74 1.88 0.94
C THR A 16 -12.73 0.74 1.06
N VAL A 17 -12.80 -0.29 0.20
CA VAL A 17 -11.92 -1.48 0.30
C VAL A 17 -10.51 -1.24 -0.22
N ALA A 18 -10.30 -0.28 -1.11
CA ALA A 18 -8.99 -0.01 -1.71
C ALA A 18 -8.06 0.83 -0.81
N ALA A 19 -8.63 1.60 0.13
CA ALA A 19 -7.85 2.52 0.96
C ALA A 19 -6.96 1.82 2.00
N SER A 20 -7.31 0.60 2.43
CA SER A 20 -6.62 -0.11 3.52
C SER A 20 -5.42 -0.96 3.08
N GLN A 21 -5.25 -1.23 1.79
CA GLN A 21 -4.20 -2.14 1.32
C GLN A 21 -2.78 -1.53 1.41
N CYS A 22 -2.60 -0.28 0.98
CA CYS A 22 -1.27 0.33 0.99
C CYS A 22 -0.72 0.49 2.42
N PRO A 23 -1.48 1.02 3.40
CA PRO A 23 -1.01 1.13 4.78
C PRO A 23 -0.64 -0.24 5.40
N ALA A 24 -1.42 -1.29 5.11
CA ALA A 24 -1.13 -2.64 5.60
C ALA A 24 0.17 -3.21 5.01
N LEU A 25 0.44 -2.96 3.73
CA LEU A 25 1.68 -3.40 3.09
C LEU A 25 2.90 -2.65 3.61
N VAL A 26 2.79 -1.33 3.84
CA VAL A 26 3.85 -0.54 4.48
C VAL A 26 4.20 -1.11 5.85
N ALA A 27 3.18 -1.31 6.70
CA ALA A 27 3.38 -1.89 8.04
C ALA A 27 4.00 -3.29 7.99
N LYS A 28 3.66 -4.10 6.98
CA LYS A 28 4.26 -5.42 6.79
C LYS A 28 5.74 -5.33 6.44
N VAL A 29 6.13 -4.42 5.55
CA VAL A 29 7.53 -4.19 5.20
C VAL A 29 8.31 -3.70 6.43
N ASP A 30 7.76 -2.78 7.20
CA ASP A 30 8.38 -2.26 8.43
C ASP A 30 8.63 -3.40 9.44
N SER A 31 7.63 -4.23 9.69
CA SER A 31 7.75 -5.36 10.62
C SER A 31 8.78 -6.41 10.17
N GLN A 32 8.88 -6.68 8.86
CA GLN A 32 9.91 -7.59 8.36
C GLN A 32 11.31 -6.96 8.39
N LEU A 33 11.45 -5.65 8.14
CA LEU A 33 12.73 -4.94 8.29
C LEU A 33 13.27 -4.98 9.73
N GLU A 34 12.38 -5.00 10.73
CA GLU A 34 12.77 -5.11 12.15
C GLU A 34 13.25 -6.50 12.54
N SER A 35 12.77 -7.55 11.86
CA SER A 35 12.97 -8.95 12.26
C SER A 35 13.93 -9.74 11.36
N ALA A 36 14.04 -9.38 10.08
CA ALA A 36 14.84 -10.10 9.11
C ALA A 36 16.34 -9.82 9.26
N GLN A 37 17.15 -10.86 9.17
CA GLN A 37 18.59 -10.73 9.00
C GLN A 37 18.91 -10.52 7.53
N LEU A 38 19.18 -9.27 7.18
CA LEU A 38 19.48 -8.83 5.82
C LEU A 38 20.89 -8.24 5.78
N ASP A 39 21.56 -8.38 4.64
CA ASP A 39 22.74 -7.56 4.37
C ASP A 39 22.34 -6.09 4.18
N SER A 40 23.31 -5.19 4.35
CA SER A 40 23.08 -3.75 4.32
C SER A 40 22.53 -3.25 2.98
N ALA A 41 22.90 -3.88 1.86
CA ALA A 41 22.44 -3.44 0.54
C ALA A 41 20.97 -3.82 0.33
N THR A 42 20.61 -5.07 0.66
CA THR A 42 19.23 -5.55 0.60
C THR A 42 18.31 -4.75 1.51
N ALA A 43 18.72 -4.50 2.76
CA ALA A 43 17.94 -3.69 3.69
C ALA A 43 17.74 -2.24 3.20
N SER A 44 18.77 -1.64 2.58
CA SER A 44 18.66 -0.29 2.02
C SER A 44 17.71 -0.25 0.81
N ASN A 45 17.74 -1.26 -0.05
CA ASN A 45 16.85 -1.34 -1.21
C ASN A 45 15.39 -1.50 -0.76
N ILE A 46 15.13 -2.37 0.22
CA ILE A 46 13.79 -2.56 0.78
C ILE A 46 13.27 -1.26 1.41
N LYS A 47 14.09 -0.53 2.17
CA LYS A 47 13.71 0.79 2.74
C LYS A 47 13.37 1.80 1.64
N ALA A 48 14.18 1.87 0.58
CA ALA A 48 13.91 2.77 -0.54
C ALA A 48 12.57 2.45 -1.24
N LEU A 49 12.29 1.16 -1.47
CA LEU A 49 11.01 0.72 -2.04
C LEU A 49 9.84 1.00 -1.08
N ARG A 50 10.02 0.79 0.23
CA ARG A 50 9.03 1.13 1.26
C ARG A 50 8.66 2.61 1.22
N ASP A 51 9.66 3.49 1.20
CA ASP A 51 9.47 4.94 1.19
C ASP A 51 8.85 5.43 -0.13
N GLN A 52 9.27 4.84 -1.26
CA GLN A 52 8.63 5.09 -2.55
C GLN A 52 7.17 4.64 -2.55
N GLY A 53 6.87 3.47 -1.97
CA GLY A 53 5.51 2.95 -1.83
C GLY A 53 4.62 3.89 -1.01
N GLN A 54 5.12 4.40 0.12
CA GLN A 54 4.42 5.39 0.95
C GLN A 54 4.20 6.71 0.19
N THR A 55 5.23 7.22 -0.50
CA THR A 55 5.14 8.44 -1.31
C THR A 55 4.08 8.29 -2.42
N LEU A 56 4.03 7.15 -3.10
CA LEU A 56 3.02 6.86 -4.12
C LEU A 56 1.61 6.82 -3.54
N HIS A 57 1.45 6.30 -2.31
CA HIS A 57 0.17 6.32 -1.60
C HIS A 57 -0.28 7.77 -1.32
N GLU A 58 0.61 8.61 -0.79
CA GLU A 58 0.34 10.02 -0.51
C GLU A 58 -0.01 10.83 -1.77
N GLN A 59 0.52 10.42 -2.94
CA GLN A 59 0.18 10.97 -4.25
C GLN A 59 -1.14 10.43 -4.83
N GLY A 60 -1.83 9.52 -4.15
CA GLY A 60 -3.05 8.86 -4.66
C GLY A 60 -2.80 7.76 -5.71
N LYS A 61 -1.53 7.42 -5.98
CA LYS A 61 -1.12 6.39 -6.95
C LYS A 61 -1.16 5.00 -6.32
N HIS A 62 -2.33 4.58 -5.83
CA HIS A 62 -2.47 3.36 -5.03
C HIS A 62 -2.01 2.09 -5.74
N GLY A 63 -2.31 1.92 -7.03
CA GLY A 63 -1.86 0.75 -7.79
C GLY A 63 -0.34 0.64 -7.89
N GLU A 64 0.34 1.78 -8.08
CA GLU A 64 1.81 1.83 -8.13
C GLU A 64 2.41 1.59 -6.74
N SER A 65 1.84 2.17 -5.69
CA SER A 65 2.22 1.94 -4.29
C SER A 65 2.22 0.44 -3.95
N VAL A 66 1.11 -0.24 -4.26
CA VAL A 66 0.96 -1.69 -4.01
C VAL A 66 2.01 -2.50 -4.76
N ARG A 67 2.28 -2.16 -6.02
CA ARG A 67 3.28 -2.86 -6.82
C ARG A 67 4.68 -2.75 -6.21
N VAL A 68 5.09 -1.53 -5.87
CA VAL A 68 6.40 -1.27 -5.25
C VAL A 68 6.53 -1.92 -3.88
N LEU A 69 5.48 -1.88 -3.06
CA LEU A 69 5.51 -2.51 -1.73
C LEU A 69 5.56 -4.04 -1.81
N LYS A 70 4.93 -4.65 -2.82
CA LYS A 70 5.06 -6.10 -3.07
C LYS A 70 6.45 -6.48 -3.56
N GLU A 71 7.07 -5.63 -4.37
CA GLU A 71 8.47 -5.82 -4.77
C GLU A 71 9.39 -5.81 -3.55
N ALA A 72 9.23 -4.84 -2.64
CA ALA A 72 9.96 -4.80 -1.37
C ALA A 72 9.77 -6.10 -0.57
N LEU A 73 8.53 -6.60 -0.46
CA LEU A 73 8.22 -7.85 0.24
C LEU A 73 8.85 -9.09 -0.40
N SER A 74 9.07 -9.09 -1.71
CA SER A 74 9.69 -10.22 -2.42
C SER A 74 11.20 -10.34 -2.20
N MET A 75 11.83 -9.31 -1.61
CA MET A 75 13.26 -9.28 -1.33
C MET A 75 13.61 -9.87 0.04
N PHE A 76 12.63 -10.17 0.88
CA PHE A 76 12.88 -10.84 2.15
C PHE A 76 13.10 -12.35 1.92
N PRO A 77 13.97 -13.00 2.70
CA PRO A 77 14.05 -14.44 2.73
C PRO A 77 12.73 -15.04 3.25
N GLU A 78 12.35 -16.21 2.71
CA GLU A 78 11.18 -17.00 3.14
C GLU A 78 11.28 -17.46 4.61
#